data_AF-A0A3E0M442-F1
#
_entry.id   AF-A0A3E0M442-F1
#
_cell.length_a   1.000
_cell.length_b   1.000
_cell.length_c   1.000
_cell.angle_alpha   90.00
_cell.angle_beta   90.00
_cell.angle_gamma   90.00
#
_symmetry.space_group_name_H-M   'P 1'
#
loop_
_entity.id
_entity.type
_entity.pdbx_description
1 polymer ?
#
loop_
_entity_poly.entity_id
_entity_poly.type
_entity_poly.pdbx_seq_one_letter_code
_entity_poly.pdbx_strand_id
1 'polypeptide(L)'
;MSRKADEYAVHLFLSSGHREEVRFLTIQEFQKWYSNELVPKADSRDFINVPIRNIQGEYMVLRPASIVAIRVEPVFFGSVERI
;
A
#
# COMPACT_ATOMS: atom_id res chain seq x y z
N MET A 1 10.57 -13.43 20.44
CA MET A 1 10.88 -13.08 19.03
C MET A 1 9.70 -12.30 18.49
N SER A 2 9.94 -11.15 17.86
CA SER A 2 8.88 -10.38 17.18
C SER A 2 8.27 -11.26 16.07
N ARG A 3 6.96 -11.48 16.12
CA ARG A 3 6.23 -12.22 15.09
C ARG A 3 6.51 -11.57 13.73
N LYS A 4 6.93 -12.37 12.75
CA LYS A 4 7.06 -11.89 11.36
C LYS A 4 5.65 -11.65 10.82
N ALA A 5 5.42 -10.48 10.21
CA ALA A 5 4.16 -10.18 9.53
C ALA A 5 4.01 -11.07 8.30
N ASP A 6 2.79 -11.53 8.04
CA ASP A 6 2.47 -12.31 6.85
C ASP A 6 2.30 -11.39 5.64
N GLU A 7 1.72 -10.21 5.84
CA GLU A 7 1.56 -9.16 4.83
C GLU A 7 1.62 -7.77 5.46
N TYR A 8 1.62 -6.73 4.62
CA TYR A 8 1.47 -5.34 5.02
C TYR A 8 0.30 -4.72 4.26
N ALA A 9 -0.69 -4.22 5.00
CA ALA A 9 -1.78 -3.41 4.44
C ALA A 9 -1.32 -1.95 4.35
N VAL A 10 -1.38 -1.40 3.14
CA VAL A 10 -1.05 -0.01 2.82
C VAL A 10 -2.35 0.71 2.49
N HIS A 11 -2.76 1.61 3.38
CA HIS A 11 -3.93 2.45 3.22
C HIS A 11 -3.52 3.78 2.60
N LEU A 12 -4.01 4.04 1.40
CA LEU A 12 -3.83 5.27 0.66
C LEU A 12 -5.06 6.15 0.86
N PHE A 13 -4.87 7.30 1.49
CA PHE A 13 -5.93 8.29 1.71
C PHE A 13 -5.89 9.29 0.57
N LEU A 14 -7.01 9.42 -0.16
CA LEU A 14 -7.12 10.30 -1.29
C LEU A 14 -7.81 11.62 -0.90
N SER A 15 -7.45 12.70 -1.59
CA SER A 15 -8.05 14.03 -1.39
C SER A 15 -9.56 14.07 -1.65
N SER A 16 -10.10 13.09 -2.36
CA SER A 16 -11.54 12.89 -2.59
C SER A 16 -12.28 12.30 -1.38
N GLY A 17 -11.56 11.88 -0.34
CA GLY A 17 -12.12 11.19 0.84
C GLY A 17 -12.17 9.67 0.70
N HIS A 18 -11.82 9.12 -0.47
CA HIS A 18 -11.70 7.68 -0.66
C HIS A 18 -10.46 7.12 0.03
N ARG A 19 -10.55 5.87 0.47
CA ARG A 19 -9.44 5.10 1.04
C ARG A 19 -9.28 3.82 0.26
N GLU A 20 -8.11 3.66 -0.34
CA GLU A 20 -7.73 2.43 -1.06
C GLU A 20 -6.78 1.60 -0.20
N GLU A 21 -7.00 0.29 -0.16
CA GLU A 21 -6.16 -0.65 0.56
C GLU A 21 -5.39 -1.53 -0.42
N VAL A 22 -4.07 -1.57 -0.27
CA VAL A 22 -3.18 -2.36 -1.12
C VAL A 22 -2.32 -3.27 -0.25
N ARG A 23 -2.07 -4.50 -0.72
CA ARG A 23 -1.34 -5.53 0.02
C ARG A 23 0.07 -5.73 -0.55
N PHE A 24 1.07 -5.65 0.34
CA PHE A 24 2.47 -5.98 0.05
C PHE A 24 2.91 -7.18 0.87
N LEU A 25 3.74 -8.08 0.30
CA LEU A 25 4.23 -9.25 1.05
C LEU A 25 5.27 -8.86 2.10
N THR A 26 6.03 -7.81 1.84
CA THR A 26 7.09 -7.36 2.75
C THR A 26 7.09 -5.84 2.83
N ILE A 27 7.56 -5.33 3.98
CA ILE A 27 7.72 -3.89 4.15
C ILE A 27 8.78 -3.33 3.19
N GLN A 28 9.77 -4.14 2.80
CA GLN A 28 10.82 -3.73 1.85
C GLN A 28 10.26 -3.49 0.44
N GLU A 29 9.30 -4.30 -0.01
CA GLU A 29 8.62 -4.07 -1.29
C GLU A 29 7.87 -2.73 -1.29
N PHE A 30 7.14 -2.44 -0.21
CA PHE A 30 6.49 -1.14 -0.03
C PHE A 30 7.52 0.00 -0.03
N GLN A 31 8.59 -0.11 0.78
CA GLN A 31 9.63 0.92 0.88
C GLN A 31 10.30 1.21 -0.47
N LYS A 32 10.54 0.17 -1.27
CA LYS A 32 11.09 0.29 -2.62
C LYS A 32 10.15 1.07 -3.55
N TRP A 33 8.86 0.72 -3.57
CA TRP A 33 7.87 1.44 -4.37
C TRP A 33 7.71 2.89 -3.89
N TYR A 34 7.56 3.08 -2.57
CA TYR A 34 7.42 4.40 -1.96
C TYR A 34 8.59 5.33 -2.32
N SER A 35 9.83 4.86 -2.16
CA SER A 35 11.01 5.69 -2.36
C SER A 35 11.37 5.93 -3.83
N ASN A 36 11.11 4.95 -4.71
CA ASN A 36 11.54 5.02 -6.11
C ASN A 36 10.47 5.53 -7.07
N GLU A 37 9.18 5.32 -6.76
CA GLU A 37 8.08 5.72 -7.64
C GLU A 37 7.27 6.86 -7.06
N LEU A 38 6.83 6.73 -5.80
CA LEU A 38 5.90 7.69 -5.23
C LEU A 38 6.58 9.00 -4.82
N VAL A 39 7.61 8.94 -3.97
CA VAL A 39 8.30 10.13 -3.43
C VAL A 39 8.87 11.03 -4.52
N PRO A 40 9.58 10.52 -5.56
CA PRO A 40 10.12 11.38 -6.61
C PRO A 40 9.05 12.10 -7.44
N LYS A 41 7.82 11.58 -7.42
CA LYS A 41 6.66 12.09 -8.16
C LYS A 41 5.60 12.65 -7.23
N ALA A 42 5.91 12.97 -5.96
CA ALA A 42 4.91 13.33 -4.95
C ALA A 42 3.96 14.46 -5.37
N ASP A 43 4.49 15.50 -6.06
CA ASP A 43 3.70 16.63 -6.57
C ASP A 43 3.17 16.41 -7.99
N SER A 44 3.49 15.27 -8.61
CA SER A 44 3.06 14.97 -9.97
C SER A 44 1.56 14.68 -10.02
N ARG A 45 0.94 15.23 -11.06
CA ARG A 45 -0.42 14.88 -11.45
C ARG A 45 -0.44 13.74 -12.46
N ASP A 46 0.69 13.20 -12.90
CA ASP A 46 0.72 12.03 -13.78
C ASP A 46 0.33 10.76 -13.04
N PHE A 47 -0.10 9.75 -13.80
CA PHE A 47 -0.41 8.45 -13.24
C PHE A 47 0.86 7.66 -12.94
N ILE A 48 0.93 7.07 -11.75
CA ILE A 48 1.93 6.06 -11.39
C ILE A 48 1.24 4.72 -11.15
N ASN A 49 1.97 3.63 -11.40
CA ASN A 49 1.51 2.30 -11.06
C ASN A 49 1.47 2.11 -9.54
N VAL A 50 0.42 1.46 -9.04
CA VAL A 50 0.34 0.95 -7.68
C VAL A 50 0.41 -0.58 -7.73
N PRO A 51 1.43 -1.21 -7.11
CA PRO A 51 1.55 -2.66 -7.11
C PRO A 51 0.37 -3.32 -6.39
N ILE A 52 -0.55 -3.95 -7.12
CA ILE A 52 -1.65 -4.74 -6.57
C ILE A 52 -1.43 -6.23 -6.86
N ARG A 53 -1.81 -7.09 -5.92
CA ARG A 53 -1.59 -8.55 -6.00
C ARG A 53 -2.88 -9.37 -6.06
N ASN A 54 -4.03 -8.74 -5.82
CA ASN A 54 -5.22 -9.48 -5.42
C ASN A 54 -5.94 -10.17 -6.59
N ILE A 55 -5.73 -9.74 -7.84
CA ILE A 55 -6.49 -10.22 -9.00
C ILE A 55 -5.60 -10.25 -10.26
N GLN A 56 -5.61 -11.39 -10.97
CA GLN A 56 -4.91 -11.52 -12.26
C GLN A 56 -5.54 -10.63 -13.32
N GLY A 57 -4.71 -9.86 -14.04
CA GLY A 57 -5.15 -8.96 -15.11
C GLY A 57 -5.61 -7.58 -14.64
N GLU A 58 -5.58 -7.30 -13.34
CA GLU A 58 -5.83 -5.96 -12.82
C GLU A 58 -4.57 -5.11 -12.73
N TYR A 59 -4.75 -3.81 -12.85
CA TYR A 59 -3.70 -2.81 -12.72
C TYR A 59 -4.32 -1.54 -12.14
N MET A 60 -3.65 -0.95 -11.14
CA MET A 60 -4.11 0.27 -10.49
C MET A 60 -3.15 1.40 -10.78
N VAL A 61 -3.71 2.56 -11.14
CA VAL A 61 -2.95 3.82 -11.19
C VAL A 61 -3.58 4.86 -10.29
N LEU A 62 -2.73 5.74 -9.78
CA LEU A 62 -3.17 6.93 -9.07
C LEU A 62 -2.28 8.11 -9.41
N ARG A 63 -2.76 9.31 -9.07
CA ARG A 63 -1.98 10.53 -9.14
C ARG A 63 -1.36 10.77 -7.76
N PRO A 64 -0.01 10.80 -7.63
CA PRO A 64 0.64 11.00 -6.34
C PRO A 64 0.18 12.25 -5.60
N ALA A 65 -0.03 13.36 -6.33
CA ALA A 65 -0.49 14.62 -5.76
C ALA A 65 -1.91 14.55 -5.12
N SER A 66 -2.65 13.46 -5.33
CA SER A 66 -3.96 13.23 -4.71
C SER A 66 -3.87 12.43 -3.42
N ILE A 67 -2.70 11.88 -3.04
CA ILE A 67 -2.52 11.18 -1.77
C ILE A 67 -2.28 12.20 -0.66
N VAL A 68 -3.13 12.18 0.36
CA VAL A 68 -3.02 13.08 1.52
C VAL A 68 -2.36 12.40 2.73
N ALA A 69 -2.43 11.07 2.80
CA ALA A 69 -1.77 10.29 3.84
C ALA A 69 -1.56 8.84 3.39
N ILE A 70 -0.61 8.17 4.03
CA ILE A 70 -0.35 6.74 3.87
C ILE A 70 -0.19 6.12 5.25
N ARG A 71 -0.95 5.06 5.53
CA ARG A 71 -0.77 4.24 6.73
C ARG A 71 -0.38 2.83 6.32
N VAL A 72 0.68 2.31 6.93
CA VAL A 72 1.16 0.95 6.69
C VAL A 72 1.05 0.16 7.99
N GLU A 73 0.42 -1.01 7.93
CA GLU A 73 0.26 -1.87 9.10
C GLU A 73 0.61 -3.33 8.77
N PRO A 74 1.32 -4.03 9.68
CA PRO A 74 1.56 -5.46 9.53
C PRO A 74 0.26 -6.25 9.74
N VAL A 75 0.02 -7.23 8.88
CA VAL A 75 -1.08 -8.17 8.98
C VAL A 75 -0.52 -9.54 9.32
N PHE A 76 -1.17 -10.20 10.28
CA PHE A 76 -0.77 -11.50 10.79
C PHE A 76 -1.91 -12.49 10.60
N PHE A 77 -1.72 -13.51 9.75
CA PHE A 77 -2.67 -14.60 9.59
C PHE A 77 -2.47 -15.60 10.73
N GLY A 78 -3.52 -15.84 11.51
CA GLY A 78 -3.53 -16.81 12.60
C GLY A 78 -3.23 -16.22 13.97
N SER A 79 -4.25 -15.65 14.59
CA SER A 79 -4.66 -16.13 15.91
C SER A 79 -6.16 -16.25 15.81
N VAL A 80 -6.67 -17.48 15.75
CA VAL A 80 -8.06 -17.73 16.16
C VAL A 80 -8.14 -17.17 17.58
N GLU A 81 -8.89 -16.10 17.80
CA GLU A 81 -9.36 -15.79 19.16
C GLU A 81 -10.12 -17.03 19.61
N ARG A 82 -9.51 -17.82 20.49
CA ARG A 82 -10.25 -18.78 21.29
C ARG A 82 -11.07 -17.95 22.27
N ILE A 83 -12.28 -17.61 21.88
CA ILE A 83 -13.34 -17.19 22.81
C ILE A 83 -13.89 -18.45 23.48
#